data_AF-A0A524Q6S6-F1
#
_entry.id   AF-A0A524Q6S6-F1
#
_cell.length_a   1.000
_cell.length_b   1.000
_cell.length_c   1.000
_cell.angle_alpha   90.00
_cell.angle_beta   90.00
_cell.angle_gamma   90.00
#
_symmetry.space_group_name_H-M   'P 1'
#
loop_
_entity.id
_entity.type
_entity.pdbx_description
1 polymer ?
#
loop_
_entity_poly.entity_id
_entity_poly.type
_entity_poly.pdbx_seq_one_letter_code
_entity_poly.pdbx_strand_id
1 'polypeptide(L)'
;VFAGPSGVGKSSLLNAVQPELELRTREMNQATGRGRHTTVAPKLIALDFGGYVADTPGLKALALWDIEPEELDAYFPEMRELVADCDFSDCTHLHEPGCAVIAAVGGGTITPERYDSYLRMRTGEDNR
;
A
#
# COMPACT_ATOMS: atom_id res chain seq x y z
N VAL A 1 6.12 -9.42 8.05
CA VAL A 1 4.63 -9.24 8.12
C VAL A 1 4.08 -9.42 6.72
N PHE A 2 2.95 -10.12 6.54
CA PHE A 2 2.24 -10.16 5.25
C PHE A 2 1.04 -9.22 5.28
N ALA A 3 1.05 -8.23 4.40
CA ALA A 3 -0.02 -7.25 4.26
C ALA A 3 -0.65 -7.33 2.86
N GLY A 4 -1.92 -6.94 2.77
CA GLY A 4 -2.66 -6.90 1.52
C GLY A 4 -4.14 -7.21 1.71
N PRO A 5 -4.97 -6.97 0.68
CA PRO A 5 -6.41 -7.15 0.76
C PRO A 5 -6.85 -8.56 1.17
N SER A 6 -8.11 -8.69 1.55
CA SER A 6 -8.72 -9.99 1.76
C SER A 6 -8.69 -10.84 0.49
N GLY A 7 -8.21 -12.08 0.57
CA GLY A 7 -8.37 -13.06 -0.52
C GLY A 7 -7.22 -13.09 -1.53
N VAL A 8 -6.20 -12.23 -1.39
CA VAL A 8 -5.02 -12.18 -2.28
C VAL A 8 -4.05 -13.36 -2.14
N GLY A 9 -4.34 -14.35 -1.29
CA GLY A 9 -3.52 -15.56 -1.16
C GLY A 9 -2.45 -15.56 -0.06
N LYS A 10 -2.48 -14.62 0.91
CA LYS A 10 -1.50 -14.57 2.03
C LYS A 10 -1.35 -15.92 2.76
N SER A 11 -2.45 -16.55 3.13
CA SER A 11 -2.43 -17.85 3.83
C SER A 11 -1.97 -18.99 2.92
N SER A 12 -2.30 -18.95 1.62
CA SER A 12 -1.81 -19.93 0.65
C SER A 12 -0.30 -19.83 0.46
N LEU A 13 0.24 -18.61 0.42
CA LEU A 13 1.69 -18.37 0.35
C LEU A 13 2.40 -18.89 1.60
N LEU A 14 1.82 -18.70 2.79
CA LEU A 14 2.40 -19.21 4.03
C LEU A 14 2.42 -20.75 4.07
N ASN A 15 1.35 -21.41 3.62
CA ASN A 15 1.35 -22.87 3.51
C ASN A 15 2.35 -23.39 2.46
N ALA A 16 2.69 -22.60 1.43
CA ALA A 16 3.74 -22.98 0.48
C ALA A 16 5.15 -22.85 1.08
N VAL A 17 5.35 -21.90 2.01
CA VAL A 17 6.63 -21.70 2.72
C VAL A 17 6.84 -22.77 3.79
N GLN A 18 5.80 -23.10 4.56
CA GLN A 18 5.84 -24.13 5.59
C GLN A 18 4.49 -24.86 5.62
N PRO A 19 4.37 -26.00 4.92
CA PRO A 19 3.12 -26.76 4.81
C PRO A 19 2.50 -27.16 6.15
N GLU A 20 3.33 -27.37 7.16
CA GLU A 20 2.97 -27.76 8.53
C GLU A 20 2.16 -26.70 9.28
N LEU A 21 2.11 -25.46 8.76
CA LEU A 21 1.30 -24.39 9.34
C LEU A 21 -0.20 -24.64 9.18
N GLU A 22 -0.61 -25.46 8.20
CA GLU A 22 -2.01 -25.86 7.91
C GLU A 22 -3.02 -24.71 8.02
N LEU A 23 -2.63 -23.51 7.55
CA LEU A 23 -3.48 -22.33 7.65
C LEU A 23 -4.73 -22.53 6.79
N ARG A 24 -5.88 -22.13 7.31
CA ARG A 24 -7.17 -22.26 6.60
C ARG A 24 -7.15 -21.44 5.31
N THR A 25 -7.07 -22.12 4.17
CA THR A 25 -7.28 -21.56 2.83
C THR A 25 -8.69 -21.93 2.36
N ARG A 26 -9.58 -20.97 2.11
CA ARG A 26 -10.87 -21.22 1.44
C ARG A 26 -10.88 -20.52 0.09
N GLU A 27 -11.43 -21.18 -0.93
CA GLU A 27 -11.73 -20.58 -2.23
C GLU A 27 -12.70 -19.40 -2.07
N MET A 28 -12.50 -18.34 -2.85
CA MET A 28 -13.39 -17.18 -2.86
C MET A 28 -14.81 -17.59 -3.29
N ASN A 29 -15.81 -17.17 -2.51
CA ASN A 29 -17.21 -17.36 -2.90
C ASN A 29 -17.53 -16.47 -4.11
N GLN A 30 -17.75 -17.10 -5.27
CA GLN A 30 -18.01 -16.44 -6.56
C GLN A 30 -19.27 -15.56 -6.57
N ALA A 31 -20.20 -15.74 -5.63
CA ALA A 31 -21.46 -14.99 -5.59
C ALA A 31 -21.33 -13.57 -4.99
N THR A 32 -20.25 -13.26 -4.24
CA THR A 32 -20.13 -11.98 -3.52
C THR A 32 -18.76 -11.30 -3.65
N GLY A 33 -17.75 -11.96 -4.23
CA GLY A 33 -16.40 -11.42 -4.39
C GLY A 33 -15.67 -11.09 -3.08
N ARG A 34 -16.25 -11.39 -1.91
CA ARG A 34 -15.68 -11.08 -0.59
C ARG A 34 -15.17 -12.34 0.08
N GLY A 35 -13.84 -12.45 0.20
CA GLY A 35 -13.21 -13.40 1.10
C GLY A 35 -13.56 -13.07 2.55
N ARG A 36 -14.29 -13.96 3.24
CA ARG A 36 -14.55 -13.86 4.68
C ARG A 36 -13.35 -14.44 5.43
N HIS A 37 -12.40 -13.59 5.82
CA HIS A 37 -11.35 -13.98 6.75
C HIS A 37 -11.96 -14.31 8.11
N THR A 38 -11.50 -15.42 8.69
CA THR A 38 -11.91 -15.85 10.03
C THR A 38 -10.85 -15.47 11.09
N THR A 39 -9.74 -14.87 10.67
CA THR A 39 -8.66 -14.42 11.56
C THR A 39 -9.04 -13.04 12.11
N VAL A 40 -9.50 -13.01 13.37
CA VAL A 40 -10.00 -11.79 14.04
C VAL A 40 -8.89 -11.06 14.81
N ALA A 41 -7.73 -11.72 15.01
CA ALA A 41 -6.59 -11.17 15.75
C ALA A 41 -5.27 -11.42 15.00
N PRO A 42 -4.30 -10.50 15.05
CA PRO A 42 -2.94 -10.74 14.56
C PRO A 42 -2.35 -11.98 15.22
N LYS A 43 -1.78 -12.89 14.43
CA LYS A 43 -1.06 -14.06 14.94
C LYS A 43 0.41 -13.95 14.58
N LEU A 44 1.27 -14.17 15.57
CA LEU A 44 2.71 -14.33 15.35
C LEU A 44 3.00 -15.83 15.23
N ILE A 45 3.48 -16.25 14.06
CA ILE A 45 3.76 -17.64 13.71
C ILE A 45 5.28 -17.80 13.69
N ALA A 46 5.82 -18.71 14.50
CA ALA A 46 7.23 -19.08 14.43
C ALA A 46 7.49 -19.92 13.18
N LEU A 47 8.62 -19.67 12.52
CA LEU A 47 9.06 -20.45 11.37
C LEU A 47 10.11 -21.47 11.80
N ASP A 48 10.06 -22.67 11.24
CA ASP A 48 10.95 -23.77 11.63
C ASP A 48 12.42 -23.48 11.25
N PHE A 49 12.63 -22.64 10.24
CA PHE A 49 13.95 -22.15 9.83
C PHE A 49 14.39 -20.86 10.57
N GLY A 50 13.64 -20.46 11.59
CA GLY A 50 13.92 -19.28 12.41
C GLY A 50 13.18 -18.02 11.95
N GLY A 51 12.90 -17.14 12.93
CA GLY A 51 12.12 -15.92 12.72
C GLY A 51 10.61 -16.12 12.89
N TYR A 52 9.85 -15.07 12.59
CA TYR A 52 8.41 -15.05 12.80
C TYR A 52 7.67 -14.36 11.65
N VAL A 53 6.46 -14.82 11.35
CA VAL A 53 5.50 -14.13 10.49
C VAL A 53 4.33 -13.63 11.31
N ALA A 54 4.04 -12.34 11.23
CA ALA A 54 2.74 -11.82 11.63
C ALA A 54 1.73 -12.02 10.49
N ASP A 55 0.73 -12.88 10.71
CA ASP A 55 -0.49 -12.98 9.91
C ASP A 55 -1.52 -12.03 10.48
N THR A 56 -1.75 -10.91 9.78
CA THR A 56 -2.73 -9.90 10.16
C THR A 56 -4.00 -10.09 9.35
N PRO A 57 -5.19 -9.77 9.89
CA PRO A 57 -6.43 -9.75 9.11
C PRO A 57 -6.22 -8.98 7.80
N GLY A 58 -6.81 -9.45 6.70
CA GLY A 58 -6.70 -8.77 5.40
C GLY A 58 -7.07 -7.30 5.53
N LEU A 59 -6.22 -6.43 4.98
CA LEU A 59 -6.40 -4.99 5.04
C LEU A 59 -7.71 -4.64 4.33
N LYS A 60 -8.69 -4.13 5.10
CA LYS A 60 -10.03 -3.81 4.57
C LYS A 60 -10.07 -2.44 3.91
N ALA A 61 -9.29 -1.50 4.43
CA ALA A 61 -9.03 -0.20 3.88
C ALA A 61 -7.64 0.24 4.36
N LEU A 62 -6.83 0.79 3.45
CA LEU A 62 -5.67 1.61 3.79
C LEU A 62 -6.22 3.00 4.03
N ALA A 63 -6.51 3.32 5.28
CA ALA A 63 -6.80 4.69 5.62
C ALA A 63 -5.48 5.30 6.10
N LEU A 64 -5.05 6.34 5.41
CA LEU A 64 -3.88 7.16 5.74
C LEU A 64 -4.24 8.02 6.95
N TRP A 65 -4.43 7.38 8.10
CA TRP A 65 -4.62 8.08 9.36
C TRP A 65 -3.26 8.63 9.79
N ASP A 66 -3.23 9.89 10.22
CA ASP A 66 -2.04 10.51 10.83
C ASP A 66 -0.86 10.68 9.86
N ILE A 67 -1.15 10.93 8.57
CA ILE A 67 -0.16 11.37 7.58
C ILE A 67 -0.59 12.76 7.11
N GLU A 68 0.24 13.78 7.36
CA GLU A 68 0.03 15.09 6.78
C GLU A 68 0.28 15.05 5.26
N PRO A 69 -0.48 15.81 4.43
CA PRO A 69 -0.31 15.83 2.98
C PRO A 69 1.13 16.06 2.52
N GLU A 70 1.90 16.85 3.27
CA GLU A 70 3.30 17.19 3.00
C GLU A 70 4.26 16.02 3.33
N GLU A 71 3.89 15.14 4.27
CA GLU A 71 4.68 13.95 4.57
C GLU A 71 4.53 12.88 3.48
N LEU A 72 3.40 12.88 2.76
CA LEU A 72 3.11 11.94 1.69
C LEU A 72 4.14 12.01 0.56
N ASP A 73 4.65 13.21 0.26
CA ASP A 73 5.64 13.47 -0.77
C ASP A 73 6.90 12.61 -0.54
N ALA A 74 7.28 12.46 0.72
CA ALA A 74 8.42 11.65 1.12
C ALA A 74 8.17 10.14 1.02
N TYR A 75 6.92 9.69 0.93
CA TYR A 75 6.56 8.27 0.81
C TYR A 75 6.52 7.76 -0.64
N PHE A 76 6.65 8.65 -1.62
CA PHE A 76 6.85 8.31 -3.04
C PHE A 76 8.33 8.49 -3.39
N PRO A 77 9.14 7.40 -3.47
CA PRO A 77 10.58 7.50 -3.70
C PRO A 77 10.98 8.30 -4.95
N GLU A 78 10.17 8.21 -5.99
CA GLU A 78 10.34 8.93 -7.24
C GLU A 78 10.03 10.44 -7.15
N MET A 79 9.32 10.87 -6.12
CA MET A 79 8.99 12.29 -5.87
C MET A 79 9.92 12.91 -4.84
N ARG A 80 10.29 12.15 -3.79
CA ARG A 80 11.04 12.64 -2.61
C ARG A 80 12.22 13.55 -2.94
N GLU A 81 13.03 13.20 -3.93
CA GLU A 81 14.23 13.98 -4.29
C GLU A 81 13.90 15.25 -5.10
N LEU A 82 12.76 15.25 -5.82
CA LEU A 82 12.33 16.35 -6.70
C LEU A 82 11.58 17.46 -5.97
N VAL A 83 11.04 17.18 -4.78
CA VAL A 83 10.28 18.17 -3.99
C VAL A 83 11.12 19.43 -3.74
N ALA A 84 12.42 19.25 -3.47
CA ALA A 84 13.36 20.36 -3.22
C ALA A 84 13.62 21.23 -4.46
N ASP A 85 13.33 20.73 -5.65
CA ASP A 85 13.51 21.44 -6.93
C ASP A 85 12.23 22.19 -7.36
N CYS A 86 11.16 22.15 -6.55
CA CYS A 86 9.96 22.94 -6.81
C CYS A 86 10.20 24.42 -6.49
N ASP A 87 9.65 25.31 -7.33
CA ASP A 87 9.73 26.76 -7.11
C ASP A 87 9.07 27.23 -5.80
N PHE A 88 8.13 26.44 -5.26
CA PHE A 88 7.35 26.74 -4.06
C PHE A 88 7.62 25.73 -2.95
N SER A 89 7.85 26.21 -1.73
CA SER A 89 8.10 25.38 -0.55
C SER A 89 6.86 24.62 -0.06
N ASP A 90 5.67 25.09 -0.43
CA ASP A 90 4.36 24.52 -0.11
C ASP A 90 3.68 23.92 -1.36
N CYS A 91 4.48 23.51 -2.35
CA CYS A 91 3.98 22.95 -3.60
C CYS A 91 3.08 21.74 -3.35
N THR A 92 1.84 21.79 -3.86
CA THR A 92 0.90 20.66 -3.77
C THR A 92 1.08 19.61 -4.85
N HIS A 93 1.96 19.92 -5.82
CA HIS A 93 2.21 19.14 -7.02
C HIS A 93 0.95 18.89 -7.86
N LEU A 94 -0.05 19.77 -7.79
CA LEU A 94 -1.32 19.65 -8.50
C LEU A 94 -1.38 20.53 -9.76
N HIS A 95 -0.91 21.77 -9.64
CA HIS A 95 -1.12 22.80 -10.66
C HIS A 95 -0.05 23.90 -10.65
N GLU A 96 0.89 23.84 -9.71
CA GLU A 96 1.87 24.89 -9.49
C GLU A 96 2.80 25.04 -10.70
N PRO A 97 3.04 26.28 -11.17
CA PRO A 97 4.08 26.53 -12.16
C PRO A 97 5.44 26.19 -11.54
N GLY A 98 6.38 25.68 -12.34
CA GLY A 98 7.71 25.32 -11.84
C GLY A 98 7.74 24.10 -10.91
N CYS A 99 6.66 23.31 -10.85
CA CYS A 99 6.65 22.07 -10.10
C CYS A 99 7.54 21.00 -10.76
N ALA A 100 8.63 20.62 -10.09
CA ALA A 100 9.54 19.59 -10.57
C ALA A 100 8.88 18.21 -10.70
N VAL A 101 7.89 17.89 -9.84
CA VAL A 101 7.11 16.65 -9.93
C VAL A 101 6.27 16.61 -11.21
N ILE A 102 5.53 17.68 -11.53
CA ILE A 102 4.73 17.75 -12.78
C ILE A 102 5.65 17.68 -14.01
N ALA A 103 6.80 18.36 -13.96
CA ALA A 103 7.79 18.30 -15.03
C ALA A 103 8.34 16.87 -15.21
N ALA A 104 8.63 16.16 -14.12
CA ALA A 104 9.10 14.78 -14.13
C ALA A 104 8.04 13.79 -14.65
N VAL A 105 6.75 14.05 -14.41
CA VAL A 105 5.64 13.30 -15.04
C VAL A 105 5.62 13.57 -16.54
N GLY A 106 5.70 14.83 -16.97
CA GLY A 106 5.75 15.20 -18.39
C GLY A 106 6.99 14.66 -19.12
N GLY A 107 8.10 14.49 -18.41
CA GLY A 107 9.35 13.90 -18.90
C GLY A 107 9.40 12.38 -18.85
N GLY A 108 8.41 11.71 -18.24
CA GLY A 108 8.35 10.25 -18.13
C GLY A 108 9.22 9.63 -17.04
N THR A 109 9.84 10.44 -16.18
CA THR A 109 10.58 9.97 -15.00
C THR A 109 9.65 9.41 -13.93
N ILE A 110 8.49 10.06 -13.74
CA ILE A 110 7.39 9.56 -12.90
C ILE A 110 6.30 9.03 -13.83
N THR A 111 5.82 7.81 -13.61
CA THR A 111 4.73 7.27 -14.42
C THR A 111 3.40 7.92 -14.08
N PRO A 112 2.48 8.09 -15.05
CA PRO A 112 1.16 8.67 -14.78
C PRO A 112 0.38 7.92 -13.69
N GLU A 113 0.51 6.60 -13.61
CA GLU A 113 -0.17 5.77 -12.60
C GLU A 113 0.32 6.05 -11.18
N ARG A 114 1.63 6.31 -11.03
CA ARG A 114 2.22 6.65 -9.73
C ARG A 114 1.80 8.04 -9.29
N TYR A 115 1.80 9.00 -10.22
CA TYR A 115 1.31 10.35 -9.97
C TYR A 115 -0.18 10.37 -9.61
N ASP A 116 -1.03 9.64 -10.35
CA ASP A 116 -2.45 9.50 -10.04
C ASP A 116 -2.69 8.86 -8.66
N SER A 117 -1.93 7.80 -8.32
CA SER A 117 -1.98 7.21 -6.98
C SER A 117 -1.63 8.21 -5.88
N TYR A 118 -0.62 9.05 -6.10
CA TYR A 118 -0.24 10.09 -5.17
C TYR A 118 -1.35 11.14 -5.00
N LEU A 119 -1.94 11.61 -6.10
CA LEU A 119 -3.03 12.59 -6.04
C LEU A 119 -4.23 12.07 -5.26
N ARG A 120 -4.66 10.83 -5.48
CA ARG A 120 -5.79 10.21 -4.75
C ARG A 120 -5.53 10.10 -3.25
N MET A 121 -4.31 9.78 -2.88
CA MET A 121 -3.90 9.73 -1.47
C MET A 121 -3.87 11.14 -0.85
N ARG A 122 -3.31 12.13 -1.56
CA ARG A 122 -3.20 13.52 -1.07
C ARG A 122 -4.55 14.21 -0.91
N THR A 123 -5.48 13.99 -1.84
CA THR A 123 -6.82 14.60 -1.81
C THR A 123 -7.80 13.85 -0.91
N GLY A 124 -7.39 12.69 -0.38
CA GLY A 124 -8.22 11.85 0.48
C GLY A 124 -9.29 11.04 -0.27
N GLU A 125 -9.19 10.90 -1.59
CA GLU A 125 -10.08 10.02 -2.37
C GLU A 125 -9.92 8.54 -1.98
N ASP A 126 -8.72 8.12 -1.58
CA ASP A 126 -8.46 6.75 -1.09
C ASP A 126 -8.98 6.50 0.34
N ASN A 127 -9.44 7.54 1.05
CA ASN A 127 -9.96 7.45 2.41
C ASN A 127 -11.50 7.32 2.48
N ARG A 128 -12.18 7.12 1.33
CA ARG A 128 -13.64 6.98 1.20
C ARG A 128 -14.12 5.54 1.04
#